data_AF-A0A3Q7FHF3-F1
#
_entry.id   AF-A0A3Q7FHF3-F1
#
_cell.length_a   1.000
_cell.length_b   1.000
_cell.length_c   1.000
_cell.angle_alpha   90.00
_cell.angle_beta   90.00
_cell.angle_gamma   90.00
#
_symmetry.space_group_name_H-M   'P 1'
#
loop_
_entity.id
_entity.type
_entity.pdbx_description
1 polymer ?
#
loop_
_entity_poly.entity_id
_entity_poly.type
_entity_poly.pdbx_seq_one_letter_code
_entity_poly.pdbx_strand_id
1 'polypeptide(L)'
;MAGGGDHSHGGDFRTKVWSMSGGPYCRPVHWKRNTAIALAGIVLVCIPVALKSAELEQRPHLPVRPIPSQLWCKNFGTKDY
;
A
#
# COMPACT_ATOMS: atom_id res chain seq x y z
N MET A 1 -15.97 -25.09 17.17
CA MET A 1 -16.83 -26.29 17.16
C MET A 1 -18.22 -25.90 16.68
N ALA A 2 -18.70 -26.57 15.63
CA ALA A 2 -20.08 -26.71 15.10
C ALA A 2 -19.88 -27.22 13.65
N GLY A 3 -19.82 -28.54 13.42
CA GLY A 3 -20.96 -29.40 13.04
C GLY A 3 -20.95 -29.53 11.49
N GLY A 4 -20.84 -30.67 10.82
CA GLY A 4 -21.35 -32.01 11.07
C GLY A 4 -22.28 -32.36 9.88
N GLY A 5 -21.90 -33.35 9.06
CA GLY A 5 -22.67 -33.88 7.90
C GLY A 5 -22.63 -33.00 6.63
N ASP A 6 -22.59 -33.46 5.38
CA ASP A 6 -22.85 -34.77 4.81
C ASP A 6 -22.22 -34.85 3.40
N HIS A 7 -21.91 -36.06 2.98
CA HIS A 7 -21.38 -36.38 1.66
C HIS A 7 -22.44 -36.09 0.57
N SER A 8 -22.37 -34.92 -0.05
CA SER A 8 -23.03 -34.62 -1.32
C SER A 8 -21.99 -34.08 -2.29
N HIS A 9 -21.83 -34.74 -3.44
CA HIS A 9 -20.91 -34.33 -4.50
C HIS A 9 -21.39 -33.03 -5.19
N GLY A 10 -21.39 -31.89 -4.49
CA GLY A 10 -22.00 -30.66 -5.00
C GLY A 10 -21.78 -29.41 -4.15
N GLY A 11 -20.54 -29.11 -3.73
CA GLY A 11 -20.22 -27.76 -3.24
C GLY A 11 -20.38 -26.72 -4.36
N ASP A 12 -20.84 -25.50 -4.02
CA ASP A 12 -20.99 -24.39 -4.99
C ASP A 12 -19.68 -24.22 -5.78
N PHE A 13 -19.74 -24.37 -7.11
CA PHE A 13 -18.58 -24.28 -8.00
C PHE A 13 -17.82 -22.96 -7.85
N ARG A 14 -18.50 -21.89 -7.40
CA ARG A 14 -17.87 -20.60 -7.08
C ARG A 14 -16.79 -20.70 -6.01
N THR A 15 -16.83 -21.72 -5.15
CA THR A 15 -15.77 -21.98 -4.16
C THR A 15 -14.52 -22.61 -4.79
N LYS A 16 -14.65 -23.22 -5.98
CA LYS A 16 -13.55 -23.83 -6.73
C LYS A 16 -12.90 -22.87 -7.72
N VAL A 17 -13.55 -21.74 -8.04
CA VAL A 17 -13.04 -20.74 -8.96
C VAL A 17 -12.17 -19.74 -8.19
N TRP A 18 -10.93 -19.55 -8.65
CA TRP A 18 -10.02 -18.55 -8.12
C TRP A 18 -9.95 -17.34 -9.06
N SER A 19 -9.92 -16.14 -8.47
CA SER A 19 -9.72 -14.88 -9.18
C SER A 19 -8.72 -14.00 -8.41
N MET A 20 -8.00 -13.14 -9.14
CA MET A 20 -6.98 -12.28 -8.54
C MET A 20 -7.53 -11.31 -7.47
N SER A 21 -8.75 -10.80 -7.68
CA SER A 21 -9.43 -9.89 -6.75
C SER A 21 -10.22 -10.60 -5.64
N GLY A 22 -10.36 -11.92 -5.73
CA GLY A 22 -11.29 -12.71 -4.90
C GLY A 22 -12.68 -12.86 -5.53
N GLY A 23 -13.48 -13.76 -4.96
CA GLY A 23 -14.84 -14.07 -5.38
C GLY A 23 -15.93 -13.27 -4.64
N PRO A 24 -17.21 -13.56 -4.94
CA PRO A 24 -18.35 -12.96 -4.26
C PRO A 24 -18.26 -13.16 -2.73
N TYR A 25 -18.56 -12.11 -1.97
CA TYR A 25 -18.55 -12.13 -0.49
C TYR A 25 -17.23 -12.59 0.15
N CYS A 26 -16.09 -12.25 -0.45
CA CYS A 26 -14.77 -12.54 0.11
C CYS A 26 -14.59 -11.97 1.53
N ARG A 27 -14.47 -12.87 2.52
CA ARG A 27 -14.18 -12.54 3.92
C ARG A 27 -13.15 -13.52 4.49
N PRO A 28 -11.88 -13.42 4.08
CA PRO A 28 -10.84 -14.33 4.56
C PRO A 28 -10.59 -14.09 6.06
N VAL A 29 -10.41 -15.18 6.81
CA VAL A 29 -10.21 -15.17 8.27
C VAL A 29 -9.03 -14.27 8.69
N HIS A 30 -8.00 -14.16 7.85
CA HIS A 30 -6.77 -13.44 8.15
C HIS A 30 -6.62 -12.09 7.41
N TRP A 31 -7.72 -11.48 6.96
CA TRP A 31 -7.68 -10.24 6.17
C TRP A 31 -6.81 -9.16 6.82
N LYS A 32 -6.92 -8.96 8.14
CA LYS A 32 -6.14 -7.94 8.88
C LYS A 32 -4.63 -8.16 8.77
N ARG A 33 -4.17 -9.40 8.96
CA ARG A 33 -2.74 -9.75 8.89
C ARG A 33 -2.22 -9.56 7.46
N ASN A 34 -2.99 -9.99 6.46
CA ASN A 34 -2.58 -9.88 5.06
C ASN A 34 -2.49 -8.40 4.62
N THR A 35 -3.45 -7.56 5.05
CA THR A 35 -3.39 -6.11 4.82
C THR A 35 -2.19 -5.47 5.51
N ALA A 36 -1.87 -5.88 6.75
CA ALA A 36 -0.70 -5.37 7.45
C ALA A 36 0.61 -5.71 6.71
N ILE A 37 0.75 -6.94 6.19
CA ILE A 37 1.91 -7.34 5.39
C ILE A 37 2.01 -6.54 4.09
N ALA A 38 0.89 -6.34 3.39
CA ALA A 38 0.87 -5.55 2.17
C ALA A 38 1.29 -4.09 2.42
N LEU A 39 0.74 -3.46 3.47
CA LEU A 39 1.11 -2.10 3.87
C LEU A 39 2.58 -2.02 4.29
N ALA A 40 3.08 -3.01 5.04
CA ALA A 40 4.48 -3.07 5.41
C ALA A 40 5.38 -3.11 4.16
N GLY A 41 5.06 -3.94 3.17
CA GLY A 41 5.78 -4.00 1.90
C GLY A 41 5.75 -2.68 1.12
N ILE A 42 4.59 -2.01 1.04
CA ILE A 42 4.45 -0.69 0.41
C ILE A 42 5.36 0.32 1.09
N VAL A 43 5.31 0.41 2.42
CA VAL A 43 6.12 1.37 3.19
C VAL A 43 7.62 1.09 3.02
N LEU A 44 8.01 -0.18 3.04
CA LEU A 44 9.40 -0.60 2.86
C LEU A 44 9.98 -0.16 1.50
N VAL A 45 9.15 -0.15 0.46
CA VAL A 45 9.56 0.29 -0.89
C VAL A 45 9.45 1.81 -1.03
N CYS A 46 8.35 2.43 -0.58
CA CYS A 46 8.09 3.84 -0.78
C CYS A 46 9.04 4.76 0.01
N ILE A 47 9.47 4.37 1.20
CA ILE A 47 10.41 5.18 2.00
C ILE A 47 11.75 5.42 1.26
N PRO A 48 12.51 4.39 0.86
CA PRO A 48 13.79 4.61 0.17
C PRO A 48 13.60 5.33 -1.17
N VAL A 49 12.50 5.05 -1.88
CA VAL A 49 12.15 5.78 -3.11
C VAL A 49 11.93 7.26 -2.82
N ALA A 50 11.21 7.61 -1.75
CA ALA A 50 10.98 9.00 -1.37
C ALA A 50 12.28 9.70 -0.93
N LEU A 51 13.13 9.03 -0.14
CA LEU A 51 14.44 9.56 0.24
C LEU A 51 15.31 9.83 -1.00
N LYS A 52 15.35 8.89 -1.94
CA LYS A 52 16.12 9.07 -3.16
C LYS A 52 15.52 10.15 -4.07
N SER A 53 14.20 10.21 -4.16
CA SER A 53 13.50 11.26 -4.89
C SER A 53 13.81 12.65 -4.33
N ALA A 54 13.86 12.80 -3.00
CA ALA A 54 14.17 14.08 -2.36
C ALA A 54 15.63 14.52 -2.57
N GLU A 55 16.58 13.57 -2.64
CA GLU A 55 17.98 13.87 -2.98
C GLU A 55 18.15 14.37 -4.42
N LEU A 56 17.38 13.81 -5.34
CA LEU A 56 17.44 14.14 -6.76
C LEU A 56 16.60 15.38 -7.12
N GLU A 57 15.72 15.83 -6.22
CA GLU A 57 14.84 16.95 -6.49
C GLU A 57 15.62 18.27 -6.53
N GLN A 58 15.73 18.83 -7.75
CA GLN A 58 16.33 20.13 -8.00
C GLN A 58 15.27 21.11 -8.51
N ARG A 59 15.35 22.36 -8.03
CA ARG A 59 14.40 23.43 -8.41
C ARG A 59 15.13 24.71 -8.74
N PRO A 60 15.37 24.99 -10.04
CA PRO A 60 16.13 26.16 -10.46
C PRO A 60 15.42 27.48 -10.16
N HIS A 61 14.09 27.47 -10.06
CA HIS A 61 13.31 28.65 -9.71
C HIS A 61 12.78 28.57 -8.27
N LEU A 62 12.97 29.65 -7.54
CA LEU A 62 12.42 29.81 -6.19
C LEU A 62 10.89 29.91 -6.27
N PRO A 63 10.16 29.26 -5.35
CA PRO A 63 8.72 29.28 -5.38
C PRO A 63 8.18 30.61 -4.86
N VAL A 64 7.17 31.15 -5.55
CA VAL A 64 6.49 32.42 -5.19
C VAL A 64 5.60 32.26 -3.95
N ARG A 65 5.32 31.03 -3.53
CA ARG A 65 4.44 30.67 -2.40
C ARG A 65 5.01 29.47 -1.65
N PRO A 66 4.68 29.30 -0.35
CA PRO A 66 5.11 28.13 0.40
C PRO A 66 4.54 26.86 -0.23
N ILE A 67 5.40 25.89 -0.48
CA ILE A 67 5.02 24.61 -1.08
C ILE A 67 5.63 23.44 -0.29
N PRO A 68 4.90 22.33 -0.11
CA PRO A 68 5.31 21.24 0.80
C PRO A 68 6.71 20.71 0.53
N SER A 69 7.13 20.67 -0.72
CA SER A 69 8.44 20.14 -1.10
C SER A 69 9.63 20.99 -0.66
N GLN A 70 9.41 22.25 -0.25
CA GLN A 70 10.46 23.02 0.41
C GLN A 70 10.93 22.37 1.72
N LEU A 71 10.15 21.48 2.33
CA LEU A 71 10.55 20.75 3.53
C LEU A 71 11.70 19.78 3.28
N TRP A 72 11.75 19.15 2.10
CA TRP A 72 12.67 18.05 1.80
C TRP A 72 13.62 18.31 0.61
N CYS A 73 13.32 19.25 -0.29
CA CYS A 73 14.27 19.67 -1.32
C CYS A 73 15.51 20.33 -0.68
N LYS A 74 16.70 19.76 -0.95
CA LYS A 74 17.98 20.33 -0.50
C LYS A 74 18.40 21.58 -1.29
N ASN A 75 17.78 21.83 -2.45
CA ASN A 75 18.12 22.92 -3.38
C ASN A 75 17.80 24.34 -2.86
N PHE A 76 17.10 24.48 -1.73
CA PHE A 76 16.63 25.76 -1.21
C PHE A 76 17.55 26.44 -0.17
N GLY A 77 18.77 25.92 0.07
CA GLY A 77 19.72 26.52 1.00
C GLY A 77 19.29 26.43 2.48
N THR A 78 20.13 26.91 3.40
CA THR A 78 19.76 27.08 4.81
C THR A 78 18.60 28.07 4.90
N LYS A 79 17.50 27.62 5.48
CA LYS A 79 16.31 28.44 5.73
C LYS A 79 16.64 29.44 6.84
N ASP A 80 17.29 30.54 6.51
CA ASP A 80 17.33 31.72 7.35
C ASP A 80 15.97 32.43 7.19
N TYR A 81 15.02 32.09 8.07
CA TYR A 81 13.76 32.82 8.23
C TYR A 81 13.75 33.51 9.59
#